data_AF-A0A2Z6EWF2-F1
#
_entry.id   AF-A0A2Z6EWF2-F1
#
_cell.length_a   1.000
_cell.length_b   1.000
_cell.length_c   1.000
_cell.angle_alpha   90.00
_cell.angle_beta   90.00
_cell.angle_gamma   90.00
#
_symmetry.space_group_name_H-M   'P 1'
#
loop_
_entity.id
_entity.type
_entity.pdbx_description
1 polymer ?
#
loop_
_entity_poly.entity_id
_entity_poly.type
_entity_poly.pdbx_seq_one_letter_code
_entity_poly.pdbx_strand_id
1 'polypeptide(L)'
;MVTPSCRRKVAQWAVETKEVSVRLACEMFGVSQTCYRYKPKQSSENDQLSDGRSIRLFNVIDDFNREGLGIEVDFSLPSERVIRSLEQIIEWRGQPKRIRCDNGPENVSVVMQTWAQKHRITLEFIQPGKPQQNAYIERYNRTVRYDWLAQDLFDTLEQVQDCATRWLWTYNHERPNMAIGGITPKQKLALVA
;
A
#
# COMPACT_ATOMS: atom_id res chain seq x y z
N MET A 1 -12.79 26.42 -22.60
CA MET A 1 -12.43 25.17 -23.32
C MET A 1 -12.50 24.01 -22.32
N VAL A 2 -13.35 23.00 -22.53
CA VAL A 2 -13.51 21.88 -21.58
C VAL A 2 -12.37 20.87 -21.79
N THR A 3 -11.64 20.54 -20.74
CA THR A 3 -10.51 19.59 -20.77
C THR A 3 -10.97 18.16 -21.05
N PRO A 4 -10.10 17.31 -21.64
CA PRO A 4 -10.42 15.89 -21.89
C PRO A 4 -10.80 15.11 -20.61
N SER A 5 -10.20 15.46 -19.47
CA SER A 5 -10.49 14.83 -18.17
C SER A 5 -11.89 15.17 -17.66
N CYS A 6 -12.34 16.43 -17.82
CA CYS A 6 -13.70 16.84 -17.46
C CYS A 6 -14.75 16.13 -18.32
N ARG A 7 -14.52 16.01 -19.64
CA ARG A 7 -15.45 15.30 -20.54
C ARG A 7 -15.59 13.82 -20.16
N ARG A 8 -14.51 13.17 -19.75
CA ARG A 8 -14.53 11.78 -19.27
C ARG A 8 -15.40 11.61 -18.03
N LYS A 9 -15.24 12.49 -17.02
CA LYS A 9 -16.04 12.44 -15.78
C LYS A 9 -17.55 12.57 -16.06
N VAL A 10 -17.92 13.46 -16.97
CA VAL A 10 -19.33 13.65 -17.37
C VAL A 10 -19.86 12.43 -18.12
N ALA A 11 -19.04 11.80 -18.97
CA ALA A 11 -19.42 10.55 -19.66
C ALA A 11 -19.62 9.38 -18.67
N GLN A 12 -18.79 9.26 -17.64
CA GLN A 12 -18.94 8.24 -16.58
C GLN A 12 -20.22 8.46 -15.78
N TRP A 13 -20.46 9.69 -15.34
CA TRP A 13 -21.69 10.07 -14.64
C TRP A 13 -22.95 9.75 -15.46
N ALA A 14 -22.92 9.99 -16.78
CA ALA A 14 -24.05 9.70 -17.65
C ALA A 14 -24.33 8.19 -17.71
N VAL A 15 -23.29 7.36 -17.87
CA VAL A 15 -23.45 5.90 -17.88
C VAL A 15 -24.01 5.38 -16.55
N GLU A 16 -23.55 5.94 -15.43
CA GLU A 16 -23.95 5.51 -14.08
C GLU A 16 -25.34 6.01 -13.67
N THR A 17 -25.69 7.25 -14.02
CA THR A 17 -26.90 7.93 -13.51
C THR A 17 -28.06 7.90 -14.50
N LYS A 18 -27.76 7.77 -15.79
CA LYS A 18 -28.75 7.84 -16.88
C LYS A 18 -28.87 6.53 -17.66
N GLU A 19 -28.18 5.47 -17.21
CA GLU A 19 -28.16 4.14 -17.83
C GLU A 19 -27.85 4.17 -19.35
N VAL A 20 -27.16 5.21 -19.82
CA VAL A 20 -26.79 5.30 -21.23
C VAL A 20 -25.61 4.38 -21.52
N SER A 21 -25.57 3.80 -22.72
CA SER A 21 -24.43 2.98 -23.12
C SER A 21 -23.13 3.80 -23.13
N VAL A 22 -22.01 3.16 -22.79
CA VAL A 22 -20.67 3.78 -22.85
C VAL A 22 -20.40 4.42 -24.21
N ARG A 23 -20.85 3.77 -25.29
CA ARG A 23 -20.72 4.29 -26.64
C ARG A 23 -21.46 5.61 -26.82
N LEU A 24 -22.73 5.65 -26.40
CA LEU A 24 -23.56 6.85 -26.50
C LEU A 24 -22.99 8.00 -25.67
N ALA A 25 -22.56 7.74 -24.44
CA ALA A 25 -21.92 8.76 -23.60
C ALA A 25 -20.61 9.30 -24.22
N CYS A 26 -19.79 8.42 -24.80
CA CYS A 26 -18.56 8.80 -25.49
C CYS A 26 -18.82 9.71 -26.69
N GLU A 27 -19.82 9.38 -27.53
CA GLU A 27 -20.23 10.18 -28.68
C GLU A 27 -20.78 11.55 -28.23
N MET A 28 -21.66 11.58 -27.21
CA MET A 28 -22.28 12.80 -26.70
C MET A 28 -21.28 13.81 -26.13
N PHE A 29 -20.27 13.34 -25.40
CA PHE A 29 -19.31 14.21 -24.71
C PHE A 29 -17.98 14.36 -25.45
N GLY A 30 -17.87 13.82 -26.68
CA GLY A 30 -16.66 13.91 -27.50
C GLY A 30 -15.44 13.28 -26.82
N VAL A 31 -15.62 12.10 -26.24
CA VAL A 31 -14.58 11.29 -25.58
C VAL A 31 -14.46 9.98 -26.35
N SER A 32 -13.25 9.52 -26.64
CA SER A 32 -13.08 8.18 -27.25
C SER A 32 -13.41 7.10 -26.22
N GLN A 33 -13.94 5.96 -26.69
CA GLN A 33 -14.19 4.84 -25.77
C GLN A 33 -12.90 4.32 -25.10
N THR A 34 -11.75 4.50 -25.74
CA THR A 34 -10.43 4.22 -25.13
C THR A 34 -10.13 5.18 -23.99
N CYS A 35 -10.39 6.48 -24.12
CA CYS A 35 -10.25 7.45 -23.03
C CYS A 35 -11.26 7.21 -21.91
N TYR A 36 -12.48 6.76 -22.22
CA TYR A 36 -13.47 6.36 -21.21
C TYR A 36 -12.98 5.17 -20.38
N ARG A 37 -12.48 4.13 -21.07
CA ARG A 37 -11.96 2.91 -20.42
C ARG A 37 -10.57 3.07 -19.82
N TYR A 38 -9.89 4.18 -20.11
CA TYR A 38 -8.57 4.47 -19.58
C TYR A 38 -8.64 4.60 -18.06
N LYS A 39 -8.16 3.55 -17.38
CA LYS A 39 -7.74 3.65 -15.98
C LYS A 39 -6.31 4.17 -15.98
N PRO A 40 -6.02 5.29 -15.27
CA PRO A 40 -4.64 5.71 -15.11
C PRO A 40 -3.86 4.55 -14.52
N LYS A 41 -2.76 4.20 -15.17
CA LYS A 41 -1.74 3.40 -14.51
C LYS A 41 -1.18 4.34 -13.45
N GLN A 42 -1.63 4.20 -12.20
CA GLN A 42 -1.02 4.93 -11.08
C GLN A 42 0.49 4.73 -11.25
N SER A 43 1.21 5.85 -11.39
CA SER A 43 2.66 5.80 -11.34
C SER A 43 3.03 5.14 -10.03
N SER A 44 4.05 4.28 -10.07
CA SER A 44 4.48 3.39 -8.99
C SER A 44 4.89 4.07 -7.68
N GLU A 45 4.70 5.37 -7.54
CA GLU A 45 5.39 6.17 -6.51
C GLU A 45 4.49 7.10 -5.71
N ASN A 46 3.29 7.51 -6.18
CA ASN A 46 2.45 8.44 -5.41
C ASN A 46 0.96 8.11 -5.50
N ASP A 47 0.45 7.46 -4.47
CA ASP A 47 -0.98 7.35 -4.22
C ASP A 47 -1.51 8.73 -3.79
N GLN A 48 -2.71 9.11 -4.26
CA GLN A 48 -3.27 10.45 -4.04
C GLN A 48 -4.71 10.37 -3.53
N LEU A 49 -5.06 11.29 -2.64
CA LEU A 49 -6.44 11.57 -2.28
C LEU A 49 -7.16 12.27 -3.45
N SER A 50 -8.49 12.32 -3.38
CA SER A 50 -9.34 12.96 -4.39
C SER A 50 -9.06 14.46 -4.56
N ASP A 51 -8.50 15.11 -3.52
CA ASP A 51 -8.06 16.51 -3.53
C ASP A 51 -6.64 16.73 -4.10
N GLY A 52 -5.94 15.65 -4.49
CA GLY A 52 -4.61 15.68 -5.08
C GLY A 52 -3.45 15.63 -4.09
N ARG A 53 -3.70 15.62 -2.77
CA ARG A 53 -2.62 15.41 -1.78
C ARG A 53 -2.08 13.99 -1.92
N SER A 54 -0.76 13.86 -1.98
CA SER A 54 -0.09 12.56 -2.06
C SER A 54 0.03 11.93 -0.68
N ILE A 55 -0.23 10.63 -0.60
CA ILE A 55 -0.09 9.84 0.62
C ILE A 55 1.09 8.88 0.47
N ARG A 56 1.69 8.51 1.59
CA ARG A 56 2.75 7.51 1.69
C ARG A 56 2.32 6.39 2.62
N LEU A 57 2.81 5.19 2.34
CA LEU A 57 2.55 4.00 3.15
C LEU A 57 3.88 3.45 3.68
N PHE A 58 3.89 3.10 4.96
CA PHE A 58 4.93 2.30 5.59
C PHE A 58 4.35 0.94 5.94
N ASN A 59 4.83 -0.08 5.25
CA ASN A 59 4.36 -1.45 5.37
C ASN A 59 5.40 -2.30 6.07
N VAL A 60 4.96 -3.07 7.07
CA VAL A 60 5.82 -4.04 7.77
C VAL A 60 5.24 -5.43 7.55
N ILE A 61 6.09 -6.37 7.13
CA ILE A 61 5.72 -7.77 6.91
C ILE A 61 6.69 -8.68 7.66
N ASP A 62 6.17 -9.80 8.15
CA ASP A 62 6.98 -10.89 8.68
C ASP A 62 7.53 -11.78 7.55
N ASP A 63 8.84 -12.03 7.58
CA ASP A 63 9.56 -12.79 6.56
C ASP A 63 9.23 -14.30 6.56
N PHE A 64 8.76 -14.83 7.69
CA PHE A 64 8.48 -16.25 7.86
C PHE A 64 7.06 -16.61 7.41
N ASN A 65 6.03 -16.01 8.03
CA ASN A 65 4.63 -16.39 7.80
C ASN A 65 3.91 -15.49 6.77
N ARG A 66 4.56 -14.43 6.27
CA ARG A 66 3.98 -13.42 5.36
C ARG A 66 2.86 -12.59 5.99
N GLU A 67 2.78 -12.53 7.30
CA GLU A 67 1.82 -11.70 8.02
C GLU A 67 2.18 -10.22 7.85
N GLY A 68 1.19 -9.42 7.45
CA GLY A 68 1.32 -7.97 7.51
C GLY A 68 1.22 -7.55 8.98
N LEU A 69 2.27 -6.94 9.52
CA LEU A 69 2.34 -6.52 10.92
C LEU A 69 1.78 -5.12 11.13
N GLY A 70 1.85 -4.27 10.10
CA GLY A 70 1.33 -2.91 10.16
C GLY A 70 1.34 -2.24 8.79
N ILE A 71 0.41 -1.30 8.62
CA ILE A 71 0.31 -0.39 7.48
C ILE A 71 0.08 1.01 8.07
N GLU A 72 1.13 1.82 8.16
CA GLU A 72 1.01 3.22 8.57
C GLU A 72 0.82 4.08 7.32
N VAL A 73 -0.20 4.92 7.30
CA VAL A 73 -0.51 5.82 6.18
C VAL A 73 -0.50 7.26 6.66
N ASP A 74 0.25 8.12 5.96
CA ASP A 74 0.29 9.55 6.25
C ASP A 74 0.73 10.35 5.00
N PHE A 75 0.64 11.67 5.04
CA PHE A 75 1.20 12.55 4.00
C PHE A 75 2.73 12.54 4.02
N SER A 76 3.33 12.31 5.18
CA SER A 76 4.78 12.19 5.34
C SER A 76 5.16 11.14 6.37
N LEU A 77 6.24 10.41 6.08
CA LEU A 77 6.77 9.34 6.91
C LEU A 77 8.23 9.63 7.26
N PRO A 78 8.48 10.62 8.14
CA PRO A 78 9.81 10.82 8.69
C PRO A 78 10.20 9.64 9.59
N SER A 79 11.50 9.50 9.86
CA SER A 79 12.06 8.40 10.64
C SER A 79 11.39 8.23 12.00
N GLU A 80 11.02 9.32 12.67
CA GLU A 80 10.35 9.31 13.97
C GLU A 80 8.97 8.63 13.91
N ARG A 81 8.23 8.83 12.81
CA ARG A 81 6.92 8.19 12.60
C ARG A 81 7.07 6.70 12.29
N VAL A 82 8.09 6.34 11.51
CA VAL A 82 8.45 4.94 11.24
C VAL A 82 8.82 4.24 12.55
N ILE A 83 9.67 4.85 13.37
CA ILE A 83 10.07 4.33 14.68
C ILE A 83 8.86 4.11 15.59
N ARG A 84 7.97 5.10 15.69
CA ARG A 84 6.74 4.98 16.50
C ARG A 84 5.89 3.77 16.07
N SER A 85 5.76 3.55 14.76
CA SER A 85 5.02 2.42 14.21
C SER A 85 5.71 1.09 14.57
N LEU A 86 7.05 1.04 14.49
CA LEU A 86 7.83 -0.13 14.89
C LEU A 86 7.73 -0.41 16.40
N GLU A 87 7.73 0.62 17.24
CA GLU A 87 7.56 0.46 18.69
C GLU A 87 6.21 -0.17 19.04
N GLN A 88 5.13 0.27 18.41
CA GLN A 88 3.80 -0.34 18.58
C GLN A 88 3.78 -1.82 18.15
N ILE A 89 4.43 -2.14 17.03
CA ILE A 89 4.54 -3.53 16.57
C ILE A 89 5.36 -4.37 17.56
N ILE A 90 6.46 -3.82 18.09
CA ILE A 90 7.32 -4.49 19.08
C ILE A 90 6.57 -4.70 20.39
N GLU A 91 5.76 -3.76 20.84
CA GLU A 91 4.93 -3.90 22.04
C GLU A 91 3.92 -5.04 21.88
N TRP A 92 3.31 -5.15 20.69
CA TRP A 92 2.33 -6.20 20.41
C TRP A 92 2.94 -7.60 20.17
N ARG A 93 4.04 -7.69 19.41
CA ARG A 93 4.61 -8.98 18.95
C ARG A 93 5.90 -9.39 19.63
N GLY A 94 6.54 -8.48 20.32
CA GLY A 94 7.90 -8.65 20.80
C GLY A 94 8.95 -8.16 19.79
N GLN A 95 10.16 -8.03 20.30
CA GLN A 95 11.25 -7.39 19.59
C GLN A 95 11.95 -8.35 18.60
N PRO A 96 12.12 -7.97 17.33
CA PRO A 96 12.88 -8.78 16.38
C PRO A 96 14.38 -8.68 16.64
N LYS A 97 15.16 -9.64 16.13
CA LYS A 97 16.63 -9.57 16.13
C LYS A 97 17.18 -8.71 14.98
N ARG A 98 16.46 -8.73 13.86
CA ARG A 98 16.89 -8.14 12.57
C ARG A 98 15.68 -7.52 11.89
N ILE A 99 15.86 -6.34 11.29
CA ILE A 99 14.87 -5.71 10.41
C ILE A 99 15.56 -5.46 9.07
N ARG A 100 14.96 -5.93 7.98
CA ARG A 100 15.45 -5.64 6.64
C ARG A 100 14.74 -4.39 6.10
N CYS A 101 15.52 -3.44 5.62
CA CYS A 101 15.01 -2.19 5.06
C CYS A 101 15.63 -1.91 3.69
N ASP A 102 14.96 -1.09 2.90
CA ASP A 102 15.58 -0.43 1.76
C ASP A 102 16.51 0.71 2.22
N ASN A 103 17.15 1.39 1.26
CA ASN A 103 18.01 2.54 1.53
C ASN A 103 17.24 3.88 1.54
N GLY A 104 15.95 3.85 1.89
CA GLY A 104 15.14 5.04 2.05
C GLY A 104 15.73 5.97 3.13
N PRO A 105 15.62 7.30 2.97
CA PRO A 105 16.18 8.26 3.93
C PRO A 105 15.62 8.09 5.35
N GLU A 106 14.37 7.65 5.49
CA GLU A 106 13.74 7.29 6.77
C GLU A 106 14.49 6.15 7.49
N ASN A 107 15.00 5.17 6.72
CA ASN A 107 15.62 3.96 7.23
C ASN A 107 17.12 4.14 7.51
N VAL A 108 17.80 4.95 6.69
CA VAL A 108 19.26 5.21 6.81
C VAL A 108 19.56 6.32 7.83
N SER A 109 18.54 7.03 8.32
CA SER A 109 18.71 8.15 9.25
C SER A 109 19.48 7.79 10.54
N VAL A 110 20.19 8.77 11.09
CA VAL A 110 20.89 8.62 12.37
C VAL A 110 19.92 8.25 13.49
N VAL A 111 18.72 8.85 13.50
CA VAL A 111 17.68 8.57 14.50
C VAL A 111 17.27 7.09 14.47
N MET A 112 17.05 6.53 13.28
CA MET A 112 16.71 5.12 13.10
C MET A 112 17.84 4.19 13.53
N GLN A 113 19.09 4.53 13.20
CA GLN A 113 20.27 3.77 13.64
C GLN A 113 20.43 3.79 15.17
N THR A 114 20.28 4.96 15.81
CA THR A 114 20.35 5.09 17.28
C THR A 114 19.25 4.30 17.97
N TRP A 115 18.02 4.37 17.45
CA TRP A 115 16.90 3.58 17.96
C TRP A 115 17.19 2.07 17.86
N ALA A 116 17.64 1.59 16.70
CA ALA A 116 17.94 0.18 16.49
C ALA A 116 19.06 -0.30 17.42
N GLN A 117 20.12 0.50 17.61
CA GLN A 117 21.19 0.20 18.55
C GLN A 117 20.69 0.09 20.00
N LYS A 118 19.84 1.02 20.45
CA LYS A 118 19.23 0.99 21.79
C LYS A 118 18.43 -0.30 22.02
N HIS A 119 17.68 -0.73 21.02
CA HIS A 119 16.93 -1.98 21.04
C HIS A 119 17.78 -3.22 20.76
N ARG A 120 19.07 -3.08 20.40
CA ARG A 120 19.93 -4.19 19.95
C ARG A 120 19.37 -4.94 18.74
N ILE A 121 18.69 -4.20 17.86
CA ILE A 121 18.16 -4.68 16.57
C ILE A 121 19.21 -4.43 15.50
N THR A 122 19.48 -5.42 14.65
CA THR A 122 20.34 -5.23 13.47
C THR A 122 19.49 -4.73 12.31
N LEU A 123 19.83 -3.56 11.75
CA LEU A 123 19.26 -3.09 10.49
C LEU A 123 20.03 -3.70 9.31
N GLU A 124 19.34 -4.47 8.47
CA GLU A 124 19.89 -5.08 7.27
C GLU A 124 19.44 -4.31 6.04
N PHE A 125 20.32 -3.47 5.51
CA PHE A 125 20.06 -2.72 4.29
C PHE A 125 20.26 -3.59 3.05
N ILE A 126 19.40 -3.40 2.05
CA ILE A 126 19.59 -4.03 0.74
C ILE A 126 20.87 -3.52 0.08
N GLN A 127 21.57 -4.43 -0.58
CA GLN A 127 22.75 -4.10 -1.37
C GLN A 127 22.32 -3.41 -2.67
N PRO A 128 23.02 -2.33 -3.08
CA PRO A 128 22.78 -1.70 -4.37
C PRO A 128 22.81 -2.73 -5.51
N GLY A 129 21.80 -2.70 -6.38
CA GLY A 129 21.70 -3.63 -7.51
C GLY A 129 21.18 -5.03 -7.17
N LYS A 130 20.73 -5.29 -5.94
CA LYS A 130 20.14 -6.60 -5.54
C LYS A 130 18.67 -6.49 -5.12
N PRO A 131 17.75 -6.16 -6.05
CA PRO A 131 16.32 -6.00 -5.74
C PRO A 131 15.67 -7.26 -5.16
N GLN A 132 16.24 -8.44 -5.41
CA GLN A 132 15.73 -9.71 -4.92
C GLN A 132 15.75 -9.81 -3.38
N GLN A 133 16.61 -9.06 -2.70
CA GLN A 133 16.67 -9.05 -1.23
C GLN A 133 15.41 -8.46 -0.60
N ASN A 134 14.70 -7.59 -1.33
CA ASN A 134 13.45 -6.96 -0.91
C ASN A 134 12.20 -7.63 -1.48
N ALA A 135 12.32 -8.78 -2.17
CA ALA A 135 11.26 -9.34 -2.99
C ALA A 135 9.94 -9.60 -2.23
N TYR A 136 10.02 -9.90 -0.94
CA TYR A 136 8.84 -10.18 -0.11
C TYR A 136 8.00 -8.95 0.14
N ILE A 137 8.61 -7.86 0.61
CA ILE A 137 7.89 -6.60 0.84
C ILE A 137 7.48 -5.97 -0.50
N GLU A 138 8.27 -6.08 -1.57
CA GLU A 138 7.86 -5.60 -2.90
C GLU A 138 6.59 -6.33 -3.39
N ARG A 139 6.53 -7.65 -3.21
CA ARG A 139 5.34 -8.43 -3.56
C ARG A 139 4.13 -8.06 -2.71
N TYR A 140 4.36 -7.77 -1.43
CA TYR A 140 3.33 -7.31 -0.50
C TYR A 140 2.82 -5.92 -0.89
N ASN A 141 3.70 -4.94 -1.11
CA ASN A 141 3.35 -3.60 -1.58
C ASN A 141 2.56 -3.65 -2.89
N ARG A 142 2.95 -4.54 -3.80
CA ARG A 142 2.20 -4.79 -5.04
C ARG A 142 0.78 -5.30 -4.76
N THR A 143 0.64 -6.19 -3.79
CA THR A 143 -0.66 -6.73 -3.35
C THR A 143 -1.53 -5.64 -2.72
N VAL A 144 -0.99 -4.88 -1.76
CA VAL A 144 -1.64 -3.73 -1.13
C VAL A 144 -2.17 -2.77 -2.20
N ARG A 145 -1.36 -2.46 -3.22
CA ARG A 145 -1.75 -1.56 -4.29
C ARG A 145 -2.88 -2.09 -5.15
N TYR A 146 -2.76 -3.31 -5.69
CA TYR A 146 -3.76 -3.82 -6.64
C TYR A 146 -5.05 -4.28 -5.97
N ASP A 147 -4.96 -4.89 -4.79
CA ASP A 147 -6.12 -5.46 -4.11
C ASP A 147 -6.88 -4.39 -3.31
N TRP A 148 -6.25 -3.27 -2.95
CA TRP A 148 -6.87 -2.20 -2.15
C TRP A 148 -6.72 -0.80 -2.78
N LEU A 149 -5.51 -0.23 -2.84
CA LEU A 149 -5.36 1.20 -3.19
C LEU A 149 -5.85 1.57 -4.60
N ALA A 150 -5.83 0.61 -5.54
CA ALA A 150 -6.27 0.82 -6.91
C ALA A 150 -7.79 0.64 -7.10
N GLN A 151 -8.51 0.15 -6.09
CA GLN A 151 -9.95 -0.14 -6.19
C GLN A 151 -10.82 1.07 -5.81
N ASP A 152 -10.33 1.92 -4.91
CA ASP A 152 -11.11 2.99 -4.30
C ASP A 152 -10.49 4.37 -4.52
N LEU A 153 -11.33 5.41 -4.53
CA LEU A 153 -10.91 6.80 -4.46
C LEU A 153 -11.18 7.30 -3.05
N PHE A 154 -10.14 7.75 -2.34
CA PHE A 154 -10.26 8.22 -0.97
C PHE A 154 -10.33 9.74 -0.90
N ASP A 155 -11.22 10.26 -0.06
CA ASP A 155 -11.38 11.71 0.13
C ASP A 155 -10.56 12.23 1.32
N THR A 156 -10.34 11.38 2.33
CA THR A 156 -9.65 11.78 3.57
C THR A 156 -8.60 10.76 3.98
N LEU A 157 -7.58 11.22 4.70
CA LEU A 157 -6.54 10.34 5.25
C LEU A 157 -7.11 9.31 6.23
N GLU A 158 -8.07 9.71 7.05
CA GLU A 158 -8.75 8.83 8.02
C GLU A 158 -9.43 7.65 7.33
N GLN A 159 -10.16 7.90 6.22
CA GLN A 159 -10.73 6.82 5.42
C GLN A 159 -9.68 5.83 4.91
N VAL A 160 -8.52 6.33 4.47
CA VAL A 160 -7.43 5.44 4.03
C VAL A 160 -6.92 4.60 5.20
N GLN A 161 -6.71 5.20 6.36
CA GLN A 161 -6.23 4.51 7.56
C GLN A 161 -7.20 3.42 8.05
N ASP A 162 -8.51 3.71 8.04
CA ASP A 162 -9.55 2.74 8.39
C ASP A 162 -9.60 1.58 7.38
N CYS A 163 -9.49 1.89 6.09
CA CYS A 163 -9.44 0.85 5.06
C CYS A 163 -8.16 0.01 5.18
N ALA A 164 -7.02 0.63 5.48
CA ALA A 164 -5.75 -0.07 5.70
C ALA A 164 -5.89 -1.10 6.81
N THR A 165 -6.51 -0.72 7.92
CA THR A 165 -6.73 -1.58 9.09
C THR A 165 -7.62 -2.78 8.74
N ARG A 166 -8.77 -2.53 8.10
CA ARG A 166 -9.68 -3.60 7.67
C ARG A 166 -9.03 -4.53 6.65
N TRP A 167 -8.34 -3.96 5.67
CA TRP A 167 -7.67 -4.72 4.63
C TRP A 167 -6.54 -5.59 5.20
N LEU A 168 -5.75 -5.07 6.13
CA LEU A 168 -4.69 -5.82 6.81
C LEU A 168 -5.26 -7.03 7.55
N TRP A 169 -6.42 -6.86 8.20
CA TRP A 169 -7.12 -7.96 8.84
C TRP A 169 -7.53 -9.03 7.83
N THR A 170 -8.20 -8.65 6.73
CA THR A 170 -8.60 -9.57 5.64
C THR A 170 -7.40 -10.27 5.02
N TYR A 171 -6.30 -9.54 4.75
CA TYR A 171 -5.06 -10.11 4.22
C TYR A 171 -4.50 -11.21 5.13
N ASN A 172 -4.53 -11.00 6.44
CA ASN A 172 -3.96 -11.93 7.42
C ASN A 172 -4.88 -13.13 7.72
N HIS A 173 -6.20 -12.95 7.68
CA HIS A 173 -7.16 -13.95 8.16
C HIS A 173 -7.89 -14.70 7.04
N GLU A 174 -8.10 -14.06 5.89
CA GLU A 174 -9.00 -14.59 4.85
C GLU A 174 -8.27 -14.84 3.53
N ARG A 175 -7.26 -14.02 3.18
CA ARG A 175 -6.60 -14.11 1.88
C ARG A 175 -5.66 -15.32 1.77
N PRO A 176 -5.91 -16.25 0.83
CA PRO A 176 -4.98 -17.33 0.54
C PRO A 176 -3.67 -16.78 -0.03
N ASN A 177 -2.53 -17.21 0.51
CA ASN A 177 -1.22 -16.81 0.01
C ASN A 177 -0.45 -18.00 -0.59
N MET A 178 -0.34 -18.01 -1.92
CA MET A 178 0.33 -19.09 -2.66
C MET A 178 1.81 -19.24 -2.32
N ALA A 179 2.49 -18.18 -1.85
CA ALA A 179 3.88 -18.27 -1.43
C ALA A 179 4.08 -19.10 -0.14
N ILE A 180 2.99 -19.39 0.58
CA ILE A 180 2.99 -20.18 1.81
C ILE A 180 2.08 -21.41 1.71
N GLY A 181 1.81 -21.89 0.50
CA GLY A 181 1.01 -23.11 0.28
C GLY A 181 -0.49 -22.87 0.16
N GLY A 182 -0.92 -21.63 -0.12
CA GLY A 182 -2.34 -21.32 -0.35
C GLY A 182 -3.16 -21.19 0.92
N ILE A 183 -2.51 -21.12 2.08
CA ILE A 183 -3.14 -20.82 3.37
C ILE A 183 -2.96 -19.34 3.72
N THR A 184 -3.69 -18.87 4.73
CA THR A 184 -3.57 -17.49 5.22
C THR A 184 -2.35 -17.32 6.13
N PRO A 185 -1.80 -16.10 6.26
CA PRO A 185 -0.66 -15.85 7.15
C PRO A 185 -0.92 -16.31 8.60
N LYS A 186 -2.14 -16.10 9.12
CA LYS A 186 -2.53 -16.57 10.45
C LYS A 186 -2.59 -18.09 10.56
N GLN A 187 -3.12 -18.77 9.55
CA GLN A 187 -3.12 -20.23 9.51
C GLN A 187 -1.69 -20.78 9.53
N LYS A 188 -0.77 -20.18 8.78
CA LYS A 188 0.64 -20.59 8.82
C LYS A 188 1.26 -20.43 10.21
N LEU A 189 0.95 -19.34 10.91
CA LEU A 189 1.41 -19.14 12.28
C LEU A 189 0.85 -20.22 13.22
N ALA A 190 -0.44 -20.53 13.11
CA ALA A 190 -1.11 -21.52 13.95
C ALA A 190 -0.63 -22.98 13.71
N LEU A 191 -0.15 -23.31 12.51
CA LEU A 191 0.38 -24.64 12.20
C LEU A 191 1.76 -24.92 12.82
N VAL A 192 2.47 -23.89 13.26
CA VAL A 192 3.86 -23.97 13.74
C VAL A 192 3.99 -23.60 15.22
N ALA A 193 2.91 -23.09 15.82
CA ALA A 193 2.79 -22.81 17.27
C ALA A 193 2.41 -24.08 18.03
#